data_AF-A0A0H2RRU3-F1
#
_entry.id   AF-A0A0H2RRU3-F1
#
_cell.length_a   1.000
_cell.length_b   1.000
_cell.length_c   1.000
_cell.angle_alpha   90.00
_cell.angle_beta   90.00
_cell.angle_gamma   90.00
#
_symmetry.space_group_name_H-M   'P 1'
#
loop_
_entity.id
_entity.type
_entity.pdbx_description
1 polymer ?
#
loop_
_entity_poly.entity_id
_entity_poly.type
_entity_poly.pdbx_seq_one_letter_code
_entity_poly.pdbx_strand_id
1 'polypeptide(L)'
;MDEILPQAPTSALPSIKELRFSSLARLQNAVDYLHLLYLPEVRGSQRRRKTRRKDIGLRPSCQTSTRASDIQSIRSDAFERAFSLRWLTALNKVLTENYGNLCDDSTQDVSDAIASSDDERQKLIDRAASLLASCSGASATGIISRCFKFSPLGDQNNSPISVLLTDVPLINADYGTVGAQTWGGACVLSEMLVEDPGSFGLVPPSEILQSQHTLRILELGSGTGLVGLSISKLFTQISTSSFAASDPEVVESLSSIRKVEIVLTDFHPVVLENLRRNVEANVASSNGQAGGSRLEVDVRVRRLDWEAVYRAGKGDSSGVNEGEGQGAADMKVDQRFDLIYGADIIYEEHHAVWIRACLEKLLARTPSAAFHLIIPLRSTHAEESSTIARTFPRSSSSTMSSNPSPDCPSDIEEQAASANDNSGRHLVVKSEEKIICDALPDNAAGKAAYDGADEVVYVYYKIGWEDLPSKRFLQ
;
A
#
# COMPACT_ATOMS: atom_id res chain seq x y z
N MET A 1 -0.28 1.53 -26.07
CA MET A 1 0.44 2.70 -26.58
C MET A 1 1.89 2.31 -26.57
N ASP A 2 2.53 2.27 -27.73
CA ASP A 2 3.99 2.06 -27.84
C ASP A 2 4.71 3.03 -26.90
N GLU A 3 5.70 2.56 -26.15
CA GLU A 3 6.42 3.36 -25.15
C GLU A 3 7.23 4.48 -25.83
N ILE A 4 6.61 5.65 -25.94
CA ILE A 4 7.27 6.87 -26.40
C ILE A 4 8.28 7.30 -25.33
N LEU A 5 9.54 7.49 -25.75
CA LEU A 5 10.59 8.04 -24.89
C LEU A 5 10.13 9.36 -24.25
N PRO A 6 10.42 9.58 -22.95
CA PRO A 6 10.03 10.82 -22.29
C PRO A 6 10.67 12.02 -23.02
N GLN A 7 9.83 12.89 -23.58
CA GLN A 7 10.26 14.10 -24.27
C GLN A 7 10.48 15.25 -23.28
N ALA A 8 10.96 16.40 -23.76
CA ALA A 8 10.96 17.63 -22.99
C ALA A 8 9.53 18.25 -22.95
N PRO A 9 9.09 18.84 -21.83
CA PRO A 9 7.81 19.56 -21.72
C PRO A 9 7.52 20.53 -22.87
N THR A 10 8.52 21.28 -23.33
CA THR A 10 8.37 22.18 -24.48
C THR A 10 7.98 21.50 -25.79
N SER A 11 8.33 20.22 -25.97
CA SER A 11 8.02 19.43 -27.16
C SER A 11 6.69 18.67 -27.04
N ALA A 12 6.32 18.27 -25.83
CA ALA A 12 5.17 17.40 -25.58
C ALA A 12 3.87 18.16 -25.26
N LEU A 13 3.96 19.38 -24.74
CA LEU A 13 2.79 20.16 -24.31
C LEU A 13 2.25 21.06 -25.42
N PRO A 14 0.91 21.31 -25.49
CA PRO A 14 0.38 22.36 -26.35
C PRO A 14 0.95 23.72 -25.94
N SER A 15 1.09 24.65 -26.89
CA SER A 15 1.59 25.97 -26.55
C SER A 15 0.61 26.72 -25.64
N ILE A 16 1.12 27.64 -24.80
CA ILE A 16 0.29 28.42 -23.88
C ILE A 16 -0.84 29.18 -24.62
N LYS A 17 -0.59 29.61 -25.86
CA LYS A 17 -1.59 30.30 -26.70
C LYS A 17 -2.74 29.38 -27.14
N GLU A 18 -2.47 28.08 -27.26
CA GLU A 18 -3.43 27.07 -27.73
C GLU A 18 -4.29 26.49 -26.59
N LEU A 19 -3.98 26.78 -25.33
CA LEU A 19 -4.70 26.25 -24.17
C LEU A 19 -6.21 26.54 -24.23
N ARG A 20 -6.58 27.74 -24.68
CA ARG A 20 -7.99 28.17 -24.80
C ARG A 20 -8.78 27.41 -25.86
N PHE A 21 -8.10 26.77 -26.80
CA PHE A 21 -8.70 26.04 -27.91
C PHE A 21 -8.49 24.52 -27.79
N SER A 22 -7.79 24.07 -26.75
CA SER A 22 -7.50 22.66 -26.53
C SER A 22 -8.71 21.96 -25.91
N SER A 23 -8.98 20.73 -26.36
CA SER A 23 -10.02 19.90 -25.74
C SER A 23 -9.62 19.50 -24.32
N LEU A 24 -10.62 19.26 -23.46
CA LEU A 24 -10.39 18.84 -22.08
C LEU A 24 -9.54 17.56 -21.99
N ALA A 25 -9.80 16.59 -22.86
CA ALA A 25 -9.03 15.35 -22.97
C ALA A 25 -7.55 15.60 -23.33
N ARG A 26 -7.25 16.55 -24.23
CA ARG A 26 -5.87 16.91 -24.57
C ARG A 26 -5.16 17.57 -23.39
N LEU A 27 -5.86 18.41 -22.63
CA LEU A 27 -5.32 19.05 -21.44
C LEU A 27 -5.10 18.05 -20.31
N GLN A 28 -6.00 17.09 -20.13
CA GLN A 28 -5.83 15.97 -19.19
C GLN A 28 -4.58 15.14 -19.54
N ASN A 29 -4.40 14.74 -20.80
CA ASN A 29 -3.21 14.01 -21.24
C ASN A 29 -1.91 14.81 -21.00
N ALA A 30 -1.94 16.13 -21.21
CA ALA A 30 -0.80 17.01 -20.97
C ALA A 30 -0.46 17.09 -19.47
N VAL A 31 -1.47 17.17 -18.61
CA VAL A 31 -1.32 17.13 -17.14
C VAL A 31 -0.85 15.76 -16.66
N ASP A 32 -1.36 14.67 -17.24
CA ASP A 32 -0.91 13.29 -16.97
C ASP A 32 0.58 13.12 -17.28
N TYR A 33 1.02 13.68 -18.40
CA TYR A 33 2.43 13.67 -18.81
C TYR A 33 3.31 14.50 -17.86
N LEU A 34 2.87 15.69 -17.42
CA LEU A 34 3.59 16.46 -16.40
C LEU A 34 3.61 15.74 -15.04
N HIS A 35 2.56 15.01 -14.69
CA HIS A 35 2.55 14.14 -13.52
C HIS A 35 3.64 13.06 -13.62
N LEU A 36 3.78 12.39 -14.77
CA LEU A 36 4.86 11.42 -14.98
C LEU A 36 6.25 12.05 -14.75
N LEU A 37 6.43 13.29 -15.20
CA LEU A 37 7.71 13.98 -15.09
C LEU A 37 7.99 14.55 -13.70
N TYR A 38 7.02 15.13 -13.00
CA TYR A 38 7.30 15.96 -11.83
C TYR A 38 6.69 15.47 -10.53
N LEU A 39 5.81 14.46 -10.57
CA LEU A 39 5.32 13.84 -9.35
C LEU A 39 6.47 13.02 -8.73
N PRO A 40 6.94 13.36 -7.50
CA PRO A 40 8.02 12.60 -6.88
C PRO A 40 7.53 11.19 -6.58
N GLU A 41 8.28 10.17 -6.97
CA GLU A 41 7.94 8.78 -6.63
C GLU A 41 8.02 8.55 -5.13
N VAL A 42 7.33 7.52 -4.64
CA VAL A 42 7.45 7.13 -3.23
C VAL A 42 8.84 6.53 -3.03
N ARG A 43 9.63 7.09 -2.12
CA ARG A 43 11.01 6.64 -1.89
C ARG A 43 11.04 5.15 -1.53
N GLY A 44 11.93 4.39 -2.18
CA GLY A 44 12.11 2.97 -1.91
C GLY A 44 10.95 2.09 -2.41
N SER A 45 10.12 2.55 -3.34
CA SER A 45 9.01 1.77 -3.89
C SER A 45 9.41 0.77 -4.98
N GLN A 46 10.63 0.85 -5.52
CA GLN A 46 11.08 0.01 -6.63
C GLN A 46 12.04 -1.08 -6.14
N ARG A 47 11.61 -2.35 -6.17
CA ARG A 47 12.45 -3.50 -5.82
C ARG A 47 13.51 -3.77 -6.89
N ARG A 48 14.76 -4.01 -6.47
CA ARG A 48 15.82 -4.52 -7.35
C ARG A 48 15.58 -6.00 -7.65
N ARG A 49 15.14 -6.32 -8.87
CA ARG A 49 14.98 -7.71 -9.31
C ARG A 49 16.36 -8.33 -9.58
N LYS A 50 16.71 -9.42 -8.88
CA LYS A 50 17.86 -10.25 -9.25
C LYS A 50 17.53 -10.96 -10.56
N THR A 51 18.14 -10.55 -11.68
CA THR A 51 18.08 -11.34 -12.91
C THR A 51 18.63 -12.74 -12.61
N ARG A 52 17.80 -13.78 -12.74
CA ARG A 52 18.29 -15.16 -12.70
C ARG A 52 19.36 -15.31 -13.77
N ARG A 53 20.63 -15.48 -13.36
CA ARG A 53 21.75 -15.84 -14.24
C ARG A 53 21.56 -17.25 -14.81
N LYS A 54 20.60 -17.43 -15.70
CA LYS A 54 20.47 -18.59 -16.59
C LYS A 54 19.80 -18.12 -17.87
N ASP A 55 20.51 -17.29 -18.63
CA ASP A 55 20.38 -17.19 -20.08
C ASP A 55 21.68 -16.53 -20.60
N ILE A 56 22.65 -17.39 -20.90
CA ILE A 56 23.82 -17.01 -21.69
C ILE A 56 23.31 -16.87 -23.12
N GLY A 57 23.13 -15.63 -23.57
CA GLY A 57 22.98 -15.33 -25.00
C GLY A 57 21.65 -14.71 -25.43
N LEU A 58 21.18 -13.67 -24.74
CA LEU A 58 20.41 -12.53 -25.28
C LEU A 58 20.28 -11.54 -24.12
N ARG A 59 21.09 -10.47 -24.11
CA ARG A 59 20.89 -9.37 -23.15
C ARG A 59 19.50 -8.77 -23.41
N PRO A 60 18.53 -8.81 -22.47
CA PRO A 60 17.42 -7.88 -22.54
C PRO A 60 18.05 -6.52 -22.26
N SER A 61 18.03 -5.62 -23.24
CA SER A 61 18.52 -4.25 -23.05
C SER A 61 17.77 -3.61 -21.89
N CYS A 62 18.53 -3.08 -20.93
CA CYS A 62 18.06 -2.38 -19.75
C CYS A 62 17.36 -1.06 -20.14
N GLN A 63 16.09 -1.12 -20.57
CA GLN A 63 15.30 0.05 -20.99
C GLN A 63 14.76 0.87 -19.78
N THR A 64 14.65 0.26 -18.60
CA THR A 64 14.23 0.96 -17.38
C THR A 64 15.29 1.93 -16.85
N SER A 65 16.59 1.58 -16.95
CA SER A 65 17.68 2.47 -16.52
C SER A 65 17.82 3.71 -17.40
N THR A 66 17.56 3.59 -18.71
CA THR A 66 17.65 4.72 -19.64
C THR A 66 16.49 5.68 -19.43
N ARG A 67 15.27 5.18 -19.26
CA ARG A 67 14.07 6.01 -19.04
C ARG A 67 14.14 6.82 -17.73
N ALA A 68 14.57 6.19 -16.63
CA ALA A 68 14.74 6.90 -15.36
C ALA A 68 15.83 7.99 -15.46
N SER A 69 16.93 7.70 -16.16
CA SER A 69 17.98 8.66 -16.47
C SER A 69 17.48 9.83 -17.33
N ASP A 70 16.67 9.55 -18.35
CA ASP A 70 16.09 10.56 -19.25
C ASP A 70 15.11 11.48 -18.51
N ILE A 71 14.22 10.91 -17.69
CA ILE A 71 13.31 11.67 -16.83
C ILE A 71 14.10 12.55 -15.85
N GLN A 72 15.19 12.02 -15.25
CA GLN A 72 16.02 12.80 -14.34
C GLN A 72 16.75 13.95 -15.04
N SER A 73 17.19 13.74 -16.28
CA SER A 73 17.76 14.80 -17.13
C SER A 73 16.74 15.92 -17.35
N ILE A 74 15.50 15.58 -17.73
CA ILE A 74 14.39 16.54 -17.92
C ILE A 74 14.04 17.26 -16.62
N ARG A 75 14.01 16.55 -15.48
CA ARG A 75 13.73 17.12 -14.14
C ARG A 75 14.79 18.14 -13.72
N SER A 76 16.03 17.90 -14.09
CA SER A 76 17.20 18.73 -13.74
C SER A 76 17.34 19.95 -14.65
N ASP A 77 16.70 19.94 -15.81
CA ASP A 77 16.67 21.09 -16.72
C ASP A 77 15.80 22.23 -16.15
N ALA A 78 16.47 23.31 -15.74
CA ALA A 78 15.82 24.48 -15.16
C ALA A 78 14.87 25.20 -16.14
N PHE A 79 15.16 25.17 -17.44
CA PHE A 79 14.33 25.78 -18.46
C PHE A 79 13.03 25.00 -18.65
N GLU A 80 13.11 23.67 -18.75
CA GLU A 80 11.94 22.79 -18.88
C GLU A 80 11.06 22.81 -17.61
N ARG A 81 11.68 22.83 -16.43
CA ARG A 81 10.96 23.01 -15.17
C ARG A 81 10.24 24.36 -15.11
N ALA A 82 10.91 25.44 -15.49
CA ALA A 82 10.30 26.77 -15.51
C ALA A 82 9.19 26.89 -16.56
N PHE A 83 9.34 26.23 -17.71
CA PHE A 83 8.27 26.16 -18.71
C PHE A 83 7.04 25.43 -18.18
N SER A 84 7.22 24.27 -17.55
CA SER A 84 6.14 23.48 -16.95
C SER A 84 5.36 24.27 -15.89
N LEU A 85 6.06 25.01 -15.03
CA LEU A 85 5.44 25.91 -14.04
C LEU A 85 4.59 27.02 -14.69
N ARG A 86 5.13 27.70 -15.72
CA ARG A 86 4.38 28.73 -16.46
C ARG A 86 3.17 28.13 -17.16
N TRP A 87 3.32 26.94 -17.74
CA TRP A 87 2.26 26.24 -18.45
C TRP A 87 1.12 25.85 -17.51
N LEU A 88 1.41 25.24 -16.35
CA LEU A 88 0.41 24.89 -15.35
C LEU A 88 -0.31 26.13 -14.78
N THR A 89 0.43 27.22 -14.55
CA THR A 89 -0.16 28.51 -14.12
C THR A 89 -1.14 29.04 -15.16
N ALA A 90 -0.76 29.01 -16.44
CA ALA A 90 -1.62 29.46 -17.53
C ALA A 90 -2.83 28.54 -17.73
N LEU A 91 -2.66 27.22 -17.56
CA LEU A 91 -3.76 26.25 -17.61
C LEU A 91 -4.80 26.57 -16.53
N ASN A 92 -4.38 26.69 -15.27
CA ASN A 92 -5.30 27.02 -14.16
C ASN A 92 -6.08 28.29 -14.46
N LYS A 93 -5.38 29.34 -14.91
CA LYS A 93 -6.01 30.61 -15.32
C LYS A 93 -7.09 30.39 -16.38
N VAL A 94 -6.78 29.66 -17.46
CA VAL A 94 -7.73 29.39 -18.56
C VAL A 94 -8.95 28.59 -18.06
N LEU A 95 -8.73 27.57 -17.24
CA LEU A 95 -9.81 26.72 -16.71
C LEU A 95 -10.72 27.49 -15.75
N THR A 96 -10.17 28.39 -14.93
CA THR A 96 -10.94 29.24 -14.01
C THR A 96 -11.67 30.39 -14.71
N GLU A 97 -11.06 31.02 -15.72
CA GLU A 97 -11.68 32.13 -16.47
C GLU A 97 -12.87 31.64 -17.30
N ASN A 98 -12.81 30.43 -17.84
CA ASN A 98 -13.90 29.84 -18.62
C ASN A 98 -15.08 29.36 -17.75
N TYR A 99 -14.88 29.18 -16.45
CA TYR A 99 -15.92 28.77 -15.50
C TYR A 99 -16.96 29.88 -15.24
N GLY A 100 -16.54 31.16 -15.28
CA GLY A 100 -17.40 32.31 -15.00
C GLY A 100 -18.36 32.73 -16.12
N ASN A 101 -18.23 32.17 -17.33
CA ASN A 101 -19.01 32.60 -18.51
C ASN A 101 -20.23 31.72 -18.81
N LEU A 102 -20.50 30.67 -18.01
CA LEU A 102 -21.58 29.69 -18.25
C LEU A 102 -22.74 29.82 -17.25
N CYS A 103 -22.68 30.77 -16.31
CA CYS A 103 -23.66 30.90 -15.22
C CYS A 103 -24.95 31.66 -15.61
N ASP A 104 -25.11 32.07 -16.86
CA ASP A 104 -26.25 32.87 -17.32
C ASP A 104 -26.99 32.11 -18.43
N ASP A 105 -28.23 31.71 -18.12
CA ASP A 105 -29.24 31.06 -18.98
C ASP A 105 -29.35 29.51 -18.91
N SER A 106 -30.35 29.05 -18.15
CA SER A 106 -30.63 27.64 -17.83
C SER A 106 -31.78 27.05 -18.64
N THR A 107 -31.60 25.83 -19.18
CA THR A 107 -32.68 24.86 -19.46
C THR A 107 -32.33 23.50 -18.84
N GLN A 108 -33.33 22.83 -18.25
CA GLN A 108 -33.18 21.77 -17.25
C GLN A 108 -32.48 20.48 -17.76
N ASP A 109 -32.65 20.11 -19.03
CA ASP A 109 -32.12 18.83 -19.58
C ASP A 109 -30.62 18.90 -19.98
N VAL A 110 -30.05 20.11 -20.07
CA VAL A 110 -28.62 20.31 -20.36
C VAL A 110 -27.78 20.32 -19.07
N SER A 111 -28.44 20.35 -17.91
CA SER A 111 -27.80 20.54 -16.61
C SER A 111 -26.88 19.41 -16.18
N ASP A 112 -27.26 18.14 -16.41
CA ASP A 112 -26.46 16.98 -15.97
C ASP A 112 -25.17 16.80 -16.79
N ALA A 113 -25.21 17.05 -18.10
CA ALA A 113 -24.04 16.97 -18.96
C ALA A 113 -23.06 18.13 -18.73
N ILE A 114 -23.59 19.33 -18.45
CA ILE A 114 -22.80 20.49 -18.05
C ILE A 114 -22.17 20.25 -16.68
N ALA A 115 -22.93 19.75 -15.70
CA ALA A 115 -22.43 19.42 -14.36
C ALA A 115 -21.31 18.36 -14.38
N SER A 116 -21.43 17.32 -15.21
CA SER A 116 -20.36 16.32 -15.40
C SER A 116 -19.10 16.94 -16.01
N SER A 117 -19.25 17.83 -17.00
CA SER A 117 -18.09 18.53 -17.61
C SER A 117 -17.43 19.50 -16.64
N ASP A 118 -18.21 20.12 -15.75
CA ASP A 118 -17.72 21.02 -14.72
C ASP A 118 -16.97 20.27 -13.61
N ASP A 119 -17.45 19.09 -13.20
CA ASP A 119 -16.74 18.21 -12.26
C ASP A 119 -15.39 17.72 -12.86
N GLU A 120 -15.36 17.30 -14.12
CA GLU A 120 -14.12 16.94 -14.80
C GLU A 120 -13.14 18.12 -14.93
N ARG A 121 -13.66 19.33 -15.15
CA ARG A 121 -12.85 20.55 -15.19
C ARG A 121 -12.28 20.89 -13.82
N GLN A 122 -13.10 20.79 -12.76
CA GLN A 122 -12.65 21.05 -11.40
C GLN A 122 -11.56 20.05 -10.98
N LYS A 123 -11.75 18.76 -11.28
CA LYS A 123 -10.72 17.74 -11.10
C LYS A 123 -9.42 18.09 -11.83
N LEU A 124 -9.50 18.60 -13.05
CA LEU A 124 -8.31 19.01 -13.80
C LEU A 124 -7.60 20.22 -13.17
N ILE A 125 -8.36 21.21 -12.68
CA ILE A 125 -7.82 22.37 -11.94
C ILE A 125 -7.08 21.90 -10.69
N ASP A 126 -7.69 21.03 -9.89
CA ASP A 126 -7.10 20.54 -8.64
C ASP A 126 -5.80 19.77 -8.91
N ARG A 127 -5.77 18.93 -9.96
CA ARG A 127 -4.57 18.20 -10.40
C ARG A 127 -3.45 19.13 -10.88
N ALA A 128 -3.78 20.13 -11.69
CA ALA A 128 -2.80 21.10 -12.18
C ALA A 128 -2.25 21.99 -11.04
N ALA A 129 -3.09 22.37 -10.07
CA ALA A 129 -2.66 23.08 -8.87
C ALA A 129 -1.73 22.23 -7.98
N SER A 130 -2.06 20.96 -7.75
CA SER A 130 -1.23 20.01 -7.00
C SER A 130 0.17 19.82 -7.65
N LEU A 131 0.23 19.71 -8.98
CA LEU A 131 1.51 19.66 -9.70
C LEU A 131 2.33 20.95 -9.59
N LEU A 132 1.66 22.10 -9.70
CA LEU A 132 2.32 23.40 -9.55
C LEU A 132 2.95 23.53 -8.15
N ALA A 133 2.24 23.07 -7.13
CA ALA A 133 2.72 22.98 -5.75
C ALA A 133 3.90 22.00 -5.62
N SER A 134 3.83 20.82 -6.25
CA SER A 134 4.92 19.81 -6.30
C SER A 134 6.22 20.40 -6.85
N CYS A 135 6.10 21.23 -7.90
CA CYS A 135 7.23 21.90 -8.54
C CYS A 135 7.85 23.03 -7.67
N SER A 136 7.22 23.41 -6.57
CA SER A 136 7.72 24.42 -5.61
C SER A 136 8.41 23.80 -4.38
N GLY A 137 8.39 22.46 -4.23
CA GLY A 137 9.08 21.70 -3.18
C GLY A 137 8.15 20.76 -2.41
N ALA A 138 8.67 19.63 -1.89
CA ALA A 138 7.89 18.56 -1.25
C ALA A 138 7.02 19.03 -0.06
N SER A 139 7.49 20.05 0.68
CA SER A 139 6.79 20.66 1.82
C SER A 139 5.60 21.53 1.41
N ALA A 140 5.56 22.00 0.16
CA ALA A 140 4.54 22.87 -0.38
C ALA A 140 3.46 22.10 -1.17
N THR A 141 3.68 20.81 -1.42
CA THR A 141 2.96 20.04 -2.44
C THR A 141 1.45 19.86 -2.18
N GLY A 142 0.97 20.09 -0.95
CA GLY A 142 -0.45 19.94 -0.67
C GLY A 142 -0.93 18.50 -0.88
N ILE A 143 -2.20 18.35 -1.22
CA ILE A 143 -2.84 17.06 -1.49
C ILE A 143 -2.28 16.49 -2.81
N ILE A 144 -1.81 15.23 -2.80
CA ILE A 144 -1.23 14.55 -3.97
C ILE A 144 -2.05 13.32 -4.31
N SER A 145 -2.52 13.20 -5.55
CA SER A 145 -3.10 11.94 -6.03
C SER A 145 -2.10 11.13 -6.86
N ARG A 146 -2.04 9.82 -6.63
CA ARG A 146 -1.13 8.85 -7.24
C ARG A 146 -1.92 7.67 -7.78
N CYS A 147 -1.56 7.19 -8.97
CA CYS A 147 -2.07 5.94 -9.51
C CYS A 147 -0.96 4.89 -9.46
N PHE A 148 -1.06 3.97 -8.50
CA PHE A 148 -0.14 2.84 -8.37
C PHE A 148 -0.56 1.73 -9.32
N LYS A 149 0.42 1.11 -10.00
CA LYS A 149 0.18 0.05 -10.98
C LYS A 149 1.06 -1.15 -10.68
N PHE A 150 0.45 -2.33 -10.57
CA PHE A 150 1.15 -3.59 -10.28
C PHE A 150 0.76 -4.65 -11.31
N SER A 151 1.73 -5.41 -11.81
CA SER A 151 1.50 -6.48 -12.80
C SER A 151 1.17 -7.80 -12.09
N PRO A 152 -0.04 -8.36 -12.26
CA PRO A 152 -0.46 -9.56 -11.55
C PRO A 152 0.24 -10.82 -12.06
N LEU A 153 0.57 -11.73 -11.14
CA LEU A 153 1.20 -13.03 -11.41
C LEU A 153 2.57 -12.94 -12.11
N GLY A 154 3.21 -11.78 -12.06
CA GLY A 154 4.44 -11.50 -12.79
C GLY A 154 4.29 -11.51 -14.32
N ASP A 155 3.06 -11.61 -14.85
CA ASP A 155 2.78 -11.62 -16.27
C ASP A 155 2.37 -10.23 -16.76
N GLN A 156 3.19 -9.68 -17.65
CA GLN A 156 2.97 -8.35 -18.25
C GLN A 156 1.84 -8.34 -19.29
N ASN A 157 1.34 -9.52 -19.70
CA ASN A 157 0.20 -9.62 -20.62
C ASN A 157 -1.15 -9.41 -19.91
N ASN A 158 -1.18 -9.57 -18.58
CA ASN A 158 -2.37 -9.29 -17.80
C ASN A 158 -2.58 -7.79 -17.63
N SER A 159 -3.86 -7.37 -17.56
CA SER A 159 -4.18 -6.00 -17.21
C SER A 159 -3.57 -5.67 -15.82
N PRO A 160 -2.87 -4.53 -15.68
CA PRO A 160 -2.27 -4.16 -14.42
C PRO A 160 -3.36 -3.79 -13.39
N ILE A 161 -3.13 -4.18 -12.14
CA ILE A 161 -3.89 -3.73 -10.99
C ILE A 161 -3.57 -2.26 -10.77
N SER A 162 -4.58 -1.39 -10.90
CA SER A 162 -4.44 0.06 -10.75
C SER A 162 -5.19 0.54 -9.51
N VAL A 163 -4.49 1.23 -8.61
CA VAL A 163 -5.04 1.79 -7.36
C VAL A 163 -4.81 3.30 -7.33
N LEU A 164 -5.89 4.07 -7.25
CA LEU A 164 -5.84 5.53 -7.18
C LEU A 164 -5.88 5.96 -5.71
N LEU A 165 -4.81 6.57 -5.21
CA LEU A 165 -4.74 7.06 -3.83
C LEU A 165 -4.49 8.55 -3.78
N THR A 166 -4.94 9.17 -2.71
CA THR A 166 -4.64 10.55 -2.37
C THR A 166 -3.85 10.58 -1.07
N ASP A 167 -2.64 11.13 -1.13
CA ASP A 167 -1.83 11.51 0.03
C ASP A 167 -2.25 12.91 0.49
N VAL A 168 -2.40 13.09 1.80
CA VAL A 168 -2.68 14.38 2.42
C VAL A 168 -1.42 14.84 3.16
N PRO A 169 -1.05 16.14 3.11
CA PRO A 169 0.10 16.66 3.83
C PRO A 169 0.05 16.34 5.32
N LEU A 170 1.23 16.16 5.89
CA LEU A 170 1.39 16.12 7.34
C LEU A 170 0.94 17.45 7.94
N ILE A 171 0.15 17.37 9.00
CA ILE A 171 -0.18 18.54 9.80
C ILE A 171 1.00 18.75 10.73
N ASN A 172 1.67 19.90 10.61
CA ASN A 172 2.85 20.22 11.43
C ASN A 172 2.53 20.02 12.92
N ALA A 173 3.42 19.30 13.63
CA ALA A 173 3.35 18.93 15.04
C ALA A 173 2.39 17.78 15.44
N ASP A 174 1.67 17.15 14.51
CA ASP A 174 0.86 15.95 14.79
C ASP A 174 1.42 14.72 14.05
N TYR A 175 2.31 13.99 14.73
CA TYR A 175 2.90 12.75 14.23
C TYR A 175 1.87 11.63 14.02
N GLY A 176 0.66 11.73 14.58
CA GLY A 176 -0.44 10.79 14.32
C GLY A 176 -0.97 10.87 12.88
N THR A 177 -0.62 11.92 12.14
CA THR A 177 -1.07 12.12 10.75
C THR A 177 -0.15 11.50 9.70
N VAL A 178 0.94 10.83 10.09
CA VAL A 178 1.91 10.22 9.15
C VAL A 178 1.28 9.16 8.24
N GLY A 179 0.21 8.50 8.69
CA GLY A 179 -0.57 7.55 7.89
C GLY A 179 -1.32 8.21 6.72
N ALA A 180 -1.40 9.54 6.66
CA ALA A 180 -2.04 10.25 5.57
C ALA A 180 -1.22 10.25 4.26
N GLN A 181 0.04 9.79 4.31
CA GLN A 181 0.93 9.62 3.17
C GLN A 181 1.16 8.13 2.88
N THR A 182 1.35 7.80 1.61
CA THR A 182 1.72 6.45 1.18
C THR A 182 3.21 6.21 1.38
N TRP A 183 3.55 5.17 2.15
CA TRP A 183 4.93 4.80 2.46
C TRP A 183 5.46 3.69 1.56
N GLY A 184 6.79 3.63 1.40
CA GLY A 184 7.44 2.73 0.45
C GLY A 184 7.20 1.26 0.74
N GLY A 185 7.10 0.83 2.01
CA GLY A 185 6.78 -0.55 2.35
C GLY A 185 5.41 -0.98 1.82
N ALA A 186 4.42 -0.08 1.81
CA ALA A 186 3.10 -0.38 1.27
C ALA A 186 3.15 -0.61 -0.26
N CYS A 187 3.99 0.14 -0.97
CA CYS A 187 4.25 -0.07 -2.40
C CYS A 187 4.91 -1.43 -2.65
N VAL A 188 5.95 -1.75 -1.88
CA VAL A 188 6.72 -3.00 -2.01
C VAL A 188 5.85 -4.22 -1.70
N LEU A 189 5.10 -4.18 -0.60
CA LEU A 189 4.21 -5.28 -0.20
C LEU A 189 3.08 -5.47 -1.22
N SER A 190 2.48 -4.38 -1.72
CA SER A 190 1.45 -4.44 -2.77
C SER A 190 1.97 -5.06 -4.07
N GLU A 191 3.19 -4.70 -4.51
CA GLU A 191 3.80 -5.31 -5.68
C GLU A 191 4.03 -6.82 -5.47
N MET A 192 4.55 -7.22 -4.31
CA MET A 192 4.78 -8.62 -3.96
C MET A 192 3.48 -9.45 -3.92
N LEU A 193 2.43 -8.92 -3.31
CA LEU A 193 1.10 -9.54 -3.21
C LEU A 193 0.45 -9.77 -4.57
N VAL A 194 0.56 -8.78 -5.46
CA VAL A 194 -0.03 -8.86 -6.79
C VAL A 194 0.81 -9.77 -7.70
N GLU A 195 2.14 -9.76 -7.56
CA GLU A 195 3.06 -10.61 -8.33
C GLU A 195 2.96 -12.10 -7.96
N ASP A 196 2.80 -12.43 -6.67
CA ASP A 196 2.75 -13.82 -6.18
C ASP A 196 1.73 -14.01 -5.04
N PRO A 197 0.41 -13.95 -5.33
CA PRO A 197 -0.64 -14.00 -4.30
C PRO A 197 -0.60 -15.26 -3.42
N GLY A 198 -0.12 -16.39 -3.96
CA GLY A 198 -0.03 -17.66 -3.22
C GLY A 198 0.93 -17.60 -2.04
N SER A 199 2.11 -17.00 -2.22
CA SER A 199 3.10 -16.82 -1.16
C SER A 199 2.60 -15.96 0.02
N PHE A 200 1.57 -15.16 -0.21
CA PHE A 200 0.93 -14.29 0.79
C PHE A 200 -0.41 -14.83 1.30
N GLY A 201 -0.74 -16.09 1.03
CA GLY A 201 -1.94 -16.75 1.55
C GLY A 201 -3.25 -16.35 0.87
N LEU A 202 -3.20 -15.55 -0.21
CA LEU A 202 -4.41 -15.16 -0.96
C LEU A 202 -4.98 -16.31 -1.81
N VAL A 203 -4.23 -17.42 -1.93
CA VAL A 203 -4.66 -18.67 -2.56
C VAL A 203 -4.76 -19.73 -1.45
N PRO A 204 -5.96 -20.07 -0.97
CA PRO A 204 -6.12 -21.03 0.12
C PRO A 204 -5.71 -22.45 -0.34
N PRO A 205 -5.09 -23.25 0.53
CA PRO A 205 -4.74 -24.64 0.22
C PRO A 205 -5.95 -25.49 -0.16
N SER A 206 -5.75 -26.43 -1.08
CA SER A 206 -6.78 -27.31 -1.64
C SER A 206 -7.52 -28.17 -0.59
N GLU A 207 -6.94 -28.32 0.60
CA GLU A 207 -7.48 -29.09 1.72
C GLU A 207 -8.62 -28.36 2.48
N ILE A 208 -8.75 -27.04 2.30
CA ILE A 208 -9.79 -26.20 2.94
C ILE A 208 -11.05 -26.09 2.05
N LEU A 209 -11.04 -26.67 0.84
CA LEU A 209 -12.05 -26.52 -0.22
C LEU A 209 -13.45 -27.12 0.08
N GLN A 210 -13.69 -27.64 1.28
CA GLN A 210 -14.92 -28.38 1.59
C GLN A 210 -16.14 -27.50 1.90
N SER A 211 -16.02 -26.17 1.95
CA SER A 211 -17.16 -25.26 2.14
C SER A 211 -16.97 -23.90 1.47
N GLN A 212 -18.08 -23.21 1.21
CA GLN A 212 -18.11 -21.86 0.63
C GLN A 212 -17.35 -20.88 1.55
N HIS A 213 -16.11 -20.55 1.19
CA HIS A 213 -15.22 -19.81 2.08
C HIS A 213 -15.42 -18.29 1.94
N THR A 214 -15.49 -17.61 3.09
CA THR A 214 -15.31 -16.16 3.18
C THR A 214 -13.87 -15.91 3.62
N LEU A 215 -13.03 -15.39 2.73
CA LEU A 215 -11.66 -15.01 3.07
C LEU A 215 -11.68 -13.66 3.79
N ARG A 216 -11.20 -13.62 5.04
CA ARG A 216 -11.22 -12.41 5.87
C ARG A 216 -9.82 -11.86 6.02
N ILE A 217 -9.65 -10.61 5.60
CA ILE A 217 -8.39 -9.91 5.52
C ILE A 217 -8.46 -8.64 6.37
N LEU A 218 -7.44 -8.39 7.18
CA LEU A 218 -7.25 -7.16 7.94
C LEU A 218 -5.95 -6.48 7.51
N GLU A 219 -5.97 -5.17 7.31
CA GLU A 219 -4.76 -4.36 7.22
C GLU A 219 -4.65 -3.51 8.49
N LEU A 220 -3.57 -3.70 9.24
CA LEU A 220 -3.23 -2.90 10.42
C LEU A 220 -2.45 -1.66 9.97
N GLY A 221 -2.90 -0.48 10.38
CA GLY A 221 -2.22 0.78 10.05
C GLY A 221 -2.23 1.02 8.55
N SER A 222 -3.41 0.91 7.95
CA SER A 222 -3.63 1.00 6.52
C SER A 222 -3.14 2.31 5.92
N GLY A 223 -3.08 3.40 6.69
CA GLY A 223 -2.71 4.71 6.18
C GLY A 223 -3.61 5.13 5.01
N THR A 224 -3.04 5.17 3.81
CA THR A 224 -3.79 5.47 2.57
C THR A 224 -4.59 4.29 2.01
N GLY A 225 -4.33 3.06 2.46
CA GLY A 225 -5.06 1.84 2.11
C GLY A 225 -4.48 1.04 0.93
N LEU A 226 -3.25 1.33 0.51
CA LEU A 226 -2.66 0.77 -0.71
C LEU A 226 -2.66 -0.76 -0.74
N VAL A 227 -2.31 -1.44 0.37
CA VAL A 227 -2.19 -2.90 0.40
C VAL A 227 -3.57 -3.55 0.26
N GLY A 228 -4.52 -3.18 1.12
CA GLY A 228 -5.86 -3.76 1.07
C GLY A 228 -6.63 -3.42 -0.22
N LEU A 229 -6.44 -2.22 -0.78
CA LEU A 229 -7.05 -1.85 -2.06
C LEU A 229 -6.42 -2.58 -3.25
N SER A 230 -5.11 -2.85 -3.22
CA SER A 230 -4.46 -3.72 -4.22
C SER A 230 -5.05 -5.12 -4.19
N ILE A 231 -5.25 -5.71 -3.00
CA ILE A 231 -5.88 -7.02 -2.83
C ILE A 231 -7.33 -7.00 -3.32
N SER A 232 -8.10 -5.96 -3.00
CA SER A 232 -9.48 -5.80 -3.47
C SER A 232 -9.54 -5.83 -5.01
N LYS A 233 -8.72 -5.01 -5.67
CA LYS A 233 -8.68 -4.93 -7.13
C LYS A 233 -8.21 -6.24 -7.76
N LEU A 234 -7.26 -6.94 -7.14
CA LEU A 234 -6.81 -8.25 -7.59
C LEU A 234 -7.98 -9.25 -7.61
N PHE A 235 -8.73 -9.37 -6.51
CA PHE A 235 -9.89 -10.25 -6.46
C PHE A 235 -11.03 -9.82 -7.38
N THR A 236 -11.29 -8.51 -7.53
CA THR A 236 -12.25 -8.02 -8.53
C THR A 236 -11.84 -8.45 -9.94
N GLN A 237 -10.56 -8.30 -10.30
CA GLN A 237 -10.07 -8.70 -11.62
C GLN A 237 -10.14 -10.21 -11.83
N ILE A 238 -9.78 -11.02 -10.83
CA ILE A 238 -9.96 -12.49 -10.83
C ILE A 238 -11.42 -12.86 -11.08
N SER A 239 -12.36 -12.09 -10.51
CA SER A 239 -13.80 -12.37 -10.61
C SER A 239 -14.39 -12.06 -12.00
N THR A 240 -13.83 -11.07 -12.71
CA THR A 240 -14.39 -10.55 -13.96
C THR A 240 -13.71 -11.08 -15.22
N SER A 241 -12.53 -11.66 -15.13
CA SER A 241 -11.71 -12.01 -16.29
C SER A 241 -11.53 -13.52 -16.47
N SER A 242 -11.16 -13.91 -17.70
CA SER A 242 -10.53 -15.19 -18.04
C SER A 242 -9.12 -15.32 -17.42
N PHE A 243 -8.91 -14.78 -16.20
CA PHE A 243 -7.69 -14.80 -15.37
C PHE A 243 -7.09 -16.20 -15.22
N ALA A 244 -7.89 -17.22 -15.55
CA ALA A 244 -7.65 -18.62 -15.31
C ALA A 244 -6.66 -19.34 -16.26
N ALA A 245 -5.94 -18.61 -17.10
CA ALA A 245 -5.23 -19.23 -18.22
C ALA A 245 -3.83 -19.76 -17.90
N SER A 246 -3.20 -19.37 -16.79
CA SER A 246 -1.77 -19.67 -16.55
C SER A 246 -1.48 -20.77 -15.52
N ASP A 247 -2.35 -20.99 -14.52
CA ASP A 247 -2.18 -22.07 -13.54
C ASP A 247 -3.54 -22.63 -13.05
N PRO A 248 -3.95 -23.83 -13.49
CA PRO A 248 -5.22 -24.44 -13.11
C PRO A 248 -5.43 -24.62 -11.60
N GLU A 249 -4.36 -24.81 -10.82
CA GLU A 249 -4.45 -25.07 -9.38
C GLU A 249 -4.75 -23.79 -8.60
N VAL A 250 -4.14 -22.67 -9.01
CA VAL A 250 -4.43 -21.32 -8.49
C VAL A 250 -5.88 -20.95 -8.81
N VAL A 251 -6.36 -21.29 -10.00
CA VAL A 251 -7.74 -21.02 -10.44
C VAL A 251 -8.75 -21.79 -9.63
N GLU A 252 -8.54 -23.10 -9.45
CA GLU A 252 -9.43 -23.93 -8.66
C GLU A 252 -9.51 -23.43 -7.22
N SER A 253 -8.35 -23.13 -6.63
CA SER A 253 -8.24 -22.61 -5.26
C SER A 253 -8.95 -21.25 -5.10
N LEU A 254 -8.77 -20.32 -6.03
CA LEU A 254 -9.47 -19.02 -6.03
C LEU A 254 -10.97 -19.17 -6.30
N SER A 255 -11.40 -20.16 -7.09
CA SER A 255 -12.81 -20.40 -7.43
C SER A 255 -13.66 -20.86 -6.24
N SER A 256 -13.01 -21.33 -5.17
CA SER A 256 -13.63 -21.75 -3.91
C SER A 256 -14.09 -20.58 -3.04
N ILE A 257 -13.47 -19.42 -3.22
CA ILE A 257 -13.77 -18.21 -2.47
C ILE A 257 -15.06 -17.61 -3.03
N ARG A 258 -16.06 -17.41 -2.17
CA ARG A 258 -17.33 -16.77 -2.55
C ARG A 258 -17.43 -15.33 -2.08
N LYS A 259 -16.69 -15.00 -1.03
CA LYS A 259 -16.60 -13.66 -0.49
C LYS A 259 -15.18 -13.36 -0.01
N VAL A 260 -14.69 -12.17 -0.30
CA VAL A 260 -13.51 -11.58 0.36
C VAL A 260 -13.98 -10.39 1.17
N GLU A 261 -13.74 -10.42 2.48
CA GLU A 261 -13.96 -9.29 3.38
C GLU A 261 -12.62 -8.66 3.72
N ILE A 262 -12.42 -7.40 3.33
CA ILE A 262 -11.20 -6.64 3.58
C ILE A 262 -11.54 -5.52 4.55
N VAL A 263 -10.91 -5.53 5.72
CA VAL A 263 -11.05 -4.46 6.71
C VAL A 263 -9.76 -3.67 6.79
N LEU A 264 -9.84 -2.40 6.43
CA LEU A 264 -8.73 -1.44 6.50
C LEU A 264 -8.84 -0.69 7.82
N THR A 265 -7.75 -0.62 8.57
CA THR A 265 -7.77 -0.02 9.91
C THR A 265 -6.68 0.99 10.17
N ASP A 266 -7.05 2.05 10.88
CA ASP A 266 -6.14 3.04 11.43
C ASP A 266 -6.75 3.59 12.73
N PHE A 267 -6.01 4.38 13.52
CA PHE A 267 -6.51 4.97 14.76
C PHE A 267 -6.86 6.45 14.60
N HIS A 268 -6.16 7.16 13.72
CA HIS A 268 -6.21 8.62 13.66
C HIS A 268 -7.39 9.11 12.80
N PRO A 269 -8.26 10.00 13.31
CA PRO A 269 -9.47 10.44 12.59
C PRO A 269 -9.20 11.02 11.19
N VAL A 270 -8.15 11.84 11.04
CA VAL A 270 -7.78 12.43 9.74
C VAL A 270 -7.32 11.37 8.74
N VAL A 271 -6.59 10.35 9.21
CA VAL A 271 -6.12 9.25 8.37
C VAL A 271 -7.31 8.38 7.94
N LEU A 272 -8.20 8.05 8.88
CA LEU A 272 -9.43 7.30 8.60
C LEU A 272 -10.33 8.02 7.59
N GLU A 273 -10.44 9.35 7.68
CA GLU A 273 -11.21 10.13 6.72
C GLU A 273 -10.58 10.09 5.31
N ASN A 274 -9.26 10.20 5.23
CA ASN A 274 -8.56 10.05 3.96
C ASN A 274 -8.68 8.64 3.37
N LEU A 275 -8.58 7.63 4.23
CA LEU A 275 -8.72 6.23 3.87
C LEU A 275 -10.12 5.93 3.30
N ARG A 276 -11.18 6.48 3.88
CA ARG A 276 -12.55 6.35 3.32
C ARG A 276 -12.66 6.93 1.92
N ARG A 277 -12.14 8.15 1.71
CA ARG A 277 -12.10 8.77 0.37
C ARG A 277 -11.33 7.92 -0.64
N ASN A 278 -10.20 7.33 -0.23
CA ASN A 278 -9.44 6.42 -1.10
C ASN A 278 -10.21 5.12 -1.39
N VAL A 279 -10.94 4.55 -0.43
CA VAL A 279 -11.80 3.39 -0.66
C VAL A 279 -12.91 3.71 -1.66
N GLU A 280 -13.61 4.82 -1.48
CA GLU A 280 -14.68 5.26 -2.39
C GLU A 280 -14.17 5.43 -3.82
N ALA A 281 -13.00 6.06 -4.00
CA ALA A 281 -12.37 6.26 -5.30
C ALA A 281 -12.01 4.96 -6.03
N ASN A 282 -11.85 3.85 -5.32
CA ASN A 282 -11.44 2.57 -5.90
C ASN A 282 -12.59 1.55 -5.98
N VAL A 283 -13.58 1.61 -5.10
CA VAL A 283 -14.67 0.61 -5.02
C VAL A 283 -15.92 1.04 -5.80
N ALA A 284 -16.20 2.35 -5.93
CA ALA A 284 -17.41 2.83 -6.59
C ALA A 284 -17.51 2.44 -8.08
N SER A 285 -16.39 2.29 -8.77
CA SER A 285 -16.36 1.88 -10.19
C SER A 285 -16.69 0.41 -10.44
N SER A 286 -16.82 -0.41 -9.39
CA SER A 286 -17.03 -1.87 -9.49
C SER A 286 -18.50 -2.29 -9.34
N ASN A 287 -19.34 -1.46 -8.71
CA ASN A 287 -20.73 -1.80 -8.39
C ASN A 287 -21.74 -1.54 -9.53
N GLY A 288 -21.29 -1.02 -10.67
CA GLY A 288 -22.13 -0.71 -11.84
C GLY A 288 -22.41 -1.90 -12.79
N GLN A 289 -21.77 -3.05 -12.60
CA GLN A 289 -22.08 -4.28 -13.36
C GLN A 289 -22.84 -5.27 -12.49
N ALA A 290 -24.10 -4.92 -12.20
CA ALA A 290 -25.07 -5.83 -11.62
C ALA A 290 -25.44 -6.90 -12.66
N GLY A 291 -24.76 -8.05 -12.60
CA GLY A 291 -25.18 -9.27 -13.31
C GLY A 291 -24.04 -10.16 -13.77
N GLY A 292 -23.33 -10.84 -12.86
CA GLY A 292 -22.49 -11.98 -13.25
C GLY A 292 -21.32 -12.39 -12.35
N SER A 293 -20.86 -11.57 -11.39
CA SER A 293 -19.69 -11.93 -10.58
C SER A 293 -19.97 -13.07 -9.60
N ARG A 294 -19.16 -14.15 -9.65
CA ARG A 294 -19.24 -15.31 -8.73
C ARG A 294 -18.69 -15.02 -7.33
N LEU A 295 -17.81 -14.02 -7.23
CA LEU A 295 -17.09 -13.62 -6.01
C LEU A 295 -17.50 -12.20 -5.59
N GLU A 296 -17.91 -12.07 -4.33
CA GLU A 296 -18.20 -10.78 -3.68
C GLU A 296 -16.93 -10.25 -3.03
N VAL A 297 -16.59 -8.97 -3.26
CA VAL A 297 -15.46 -8.29 -2.62
C VAL A 297 -16.00 -7.11 -1.83
N ASP A 298 -15.87 -7.15 -0.51
CA ASP A 298 -16.36 -6.15 0.43
C ASP A 298 -15.18 -5.48 1.13
N VAL A 299 -15.08 -4.15 1.04
CA VAL A 299 -14.00 -3.35 1.63
C VAL A 299 -14.59 -2.38 2.63
N ARG A 300 -14.10 -2.41 3.87
CA ARG A 300 -14.60 -1.57 4.96
C ARG A 300 -13.47 -0.86 5.68
N VAL A 301 -13.73 0.37 6.11
CA VAL A 301 -12.83 1.13 6.98
C VAL A 301 -13.32 1.05 8.42
N ARG A 302 -12.43 0.72 9.37
CA ARG A 302 -12.73 0.67 10.81
C ARG A 302 -11.63 1.38 11.59
N ARG A 303 -12.00 1.98 12.74
CA ARG A 303 -11.00 2.47 13.70
C ARG A 303 -10.43 1.29 14.48
N LEU A 304 -9.12 1.21 14.61
CA LEU A 304 -8.42 0.27 15.48
C LEU A 304 -7.23 0.96 16.14
N ASP A 305 -7.22 0.94 17.47
CA ASP A 305 -6.16 1.50 18.30
C ASP A 305 -5.43 0.36 19.01
N TRP A 306 -4.18 0.10 18.62
CA TRP A 306 -3.42 -1.05 19.12
C TRP A 306 -3.09 -0.91 20.60
N GLU A 307 -2.82 0.30 21.07
CA GLU A 307 -2.55 0.57 22.48
C GLU A 307 -3.80 0.29 23.32
N ALA A 308 -4.96 0.73 22.86
CA ALA A 308 -6.23 0.45 23.55
C ALA A 308 -6.49 -1.07 23.65
N VAL A 309 -6.19 -1.84 22.59
CA VAL A 309 -6.28 -3.31 22.62
C VAL A 309 -5.33 -3.91 23.65
N TYR A 310 -4.08 -3.43 23.67
CA TYR A 310 -3.06 -3.89 24.61
C TYR A 310 -3.44 -3.61 26.08
N ARG A 311 -3.88 -2.37 26.39
CA ARG A 311 -4.31 -1.98 27.74
C ARG A 311 -5.53 -2.80 28.21
N ALA A 312 -6.52 -2.98 27.32
CA ALA A 312 -7.68 -3.81 27.61
C ALA A 312 -7.31 -5.28 27.91
N GLY A 313 -6.32 -5.83 27.20
CA GLY A 313 -5.79 -7.17 27.46
C GLY A 313 -5.12 -7.32 28.83
N LYS A 314 -4.59 -6.22 29.40
CA LYS A 314 -4.02 -6.18 30.75
C LYS A 314 -5.04 -5.98 31.87
N GLY A 315 -6.33 -5.88 31.54
CA GLY A 315 -7.38 -5.59 32.52
C GLY A 315 -7.39 -4.14 33.00
N ASP A 316 -6.64 -3.25 32.35
CA ASP A 316 -6.67 -1.83 32.66
C ASP A 316 -7.85 -1.17 31.96
N SER A 317 -8.93 -0.94 32.72
CA SER A 317 -10.14 -0.25 32.25
C SER A 317 -10.10 1.24 32.58
N SER A 318 -9.00 1.75 33.16
CA SER A 318 -8.92 3.13 33.62
C SER A 318 -8.56 4.06 32.45
N GLY A 319 -9.51 4.92 32.06
CA GLY A 319 -9.32 5.94 31.02
C GLY A 319 -9.98 5.67 29.66
N VAL A 320 -10.68 4.54 29.49
CA VAL A 320 -11.48 4.31 28.27
C VAL A 320 -12.79 5.07 28.40
N ASN A 321 -12.90 6.25 27.77
CA ASN A 321 -14.20 6.86 27.55
C ASN A 321 -15.05 5.88 26.73
N GLU A 322 -16.34 5.74 27.06
CA GLU A 322 -17.31 4.81 26.44
C GLU A 322 -17.53 5.00 24.91
N GLY A 323 -16.73 5.84 24.24
CA GLY A 323 -16.69 5.99 22.77
C GLY A 323 -15.31 5.75 22.12
N GLU A 324 -14.23 5.64 22.87
CA GLU A 324 -12.85 5.53 22.33
C GLU A 324 -12.33 4.08 22.30
N GLY A 325 -12.87 3.20 23.14
CA GLY A 325 -12.53 1.77 23.19
C GLY A 325 -13.33 0.86 22.25
N GLN A 326 -14.39 1.37 21.60
CA GLN A 326 -15.27 0.52 20.78
C GLN A 326 -14.64 -0.04 19.52
N GLY A 327 -13.59 0.55 18.94
CA GLY A 327 -13.08 0.15 17.61
C GLY A 327 -12.71 -1.34 17.49
N ALA A 328 -12.01 -1.88 18.49
CA ALA A 328 -11.63 -3.30 18.58
C ALA A 328 -12.68 -4.18 19.30
N ALA A 329 -13.64 -3.58 19.98
CA ALA A 329 -14.76 -4.29 20.63
C ALA A 329 -15.91 -4.53 19.65
N ASP A 330 -16.11 -3.62 18.68
CA ASP A 330 -17.07 -3.72 17.57
C ASP A 330 -16.64 -4.73 16.49
N MET A 331 -15.35 -5.08 16.46
CA MET A 331 -14.91 -6.26 15.73
C MET A 331 -15.33 -7.48 16.55
N LYS A 332 -16.47 -8.07 16.16
CA LYS A 332 -16.99 -9.30 16.78
C LYS A 332 -15.86 -10.32 16.87
N VAL A 333 -15.41 -10.62 18.09
CA VAL A 333 -14.27 -11.50 18.40
C VAL A 333 -14.47 -12.90 17.81
N ASP A 334 -15.72 -13.29 17.57
CA ASP A 334 -16.12 -14.56 16.95
C ASP A 334 -15.78 -14.65 15.45
N GLN A 335 -15.35 -13.54 14.83
CA GLN A 335 -14.92 -13.49 13.44
C GLN A 335 -13.46 -13.01 13.40
N ARG A 336 -12.53 -13.97 13.47
CA ARG A 336 -11.09 -13.74 13.29
C ARG A 336 -10.71 -13.64 11.81
N PHE A 337 -9.55 -13.07 11.53
CA PHE A 337 -9.03 -12.87 10.17
C PHE A 337 -8.09 -14.00 9.78
N ASP A 338 -8.22 -14.49 8.56
CA ASP A 338 -7.32 -15.48 7.99
C ASP A 338 -5.95 -14.85 7.73
N LEU A 339 -5.95 -13.62 7.21
CA LEU A 339 -4.75 -12.91 6.83
C LEU A 339 -4.75 -11.52 7.46
N ILE A 340 -3.60 -11.14 8.01
CA ILE A 340 -3.37 -9.79 8.50
C ILE A 340 -2.14 -9.24 7.76
N TYR A 341 -2.22 -7.99 7.30
CA TYR A 341 -1.12 -7.28 6.64
C TYR A 341 -0.74 -6.03 7.40
N GLY A 342 0.53 -5.65 7.33
CA GLY A 342 1.06 -4.40 7.87
C GLY A 342 2.28 -3.94 7.11
N ALA A 343 2.35 -2.65 6.79
CA ALA A 343 3.47 -2.07 6.06
C ALA A 343 3.96 -0.78 6.73
N ASP A 344 5.25 -0.74 7.07
CA ASP A 344 5.91 0.39 7.72
C ASP A 344 5.25 0.82 9.06
N ILE A 345 4.68 -0.14 9.79
CA ILE A 345 3.92 0.12 11.02
C ILE A 345 4.72 -0.02 12.33
N ILE A 346 6.02 -0.36 12.25
CA ILE A 346 6.92 -0.43 13.41
C ILE A 346 7.90 0.74 13.36
N TYR A 347 7.52 1.85 13.95
CA TYR A 347 8.33 3.08 14.04
C TYR A 347 8.43 3.64 15.45
N GLU A 348 7.77 3.01 16.44
CA GLU A 348 7.93 3.28 17.86
C GLU A 348 8.21 1.97 18.61
N GLU A 349 8.88 2.07 19.76
CA GLU A 349 9.35 0.91 20.54
C GLU A 349 8.23 -0.04 21.00
N HIS A 350 7.02 0.49 21.21
CA HIS A 350 5.89 -0.27 21.74
C HIS A 350 5.05 -0.97 20.66
N HIS A 351 5.21 -0.59 19.38
CA HIS A 351 4.31 -1.04 18.32
C HIS A 351 4.29 -2.56 18.15
N ALA A 352 5.46 -3.22 18.19
CA ALA A 352 5.51 -4.68 18.05
C ALA A 352 4.69 -5.37 19.15
N VAL A 353 4.79 -4.89 20.40
CA VAL A 353 4.08 -5.45 21.55
C VAL A 353 2.57 -5.21 21.45
N TRP A 354 2.14 -4.02 21.05
CA TRP A 354 0.72 -3.71 20.87
C TRP A 354 0.11 -4.48 19.70
N ILE A 355 0.82 -4.57 18.58
CA ILE A 355 0.41 -5.36 17.42
C ILE A 355 0.30 -6.83 17.80
N ARG A 356 1.23 -7.38 18.60
CA ARG A 356 1.12 -8.75 19.09
C ARG A 356 -0.21 -8.98 19.83
N ALA A 357 -0.63 -8.07 20.70
CA ALA A 357 -1.92 -8.16 21.38
C ALA A 357 -3.10 -8.12 20.39
N CYS A 358 -3.02 -7.29 19.34
CA CYS A 358 -4.00 -7.31 18.26
C CYS A 358 -4.05 -8.67 17.54
N LEU A 359 -2.90 -9.25 17.19
CA LEU A 359 -2.83 -10.55 16.51
C LEU A 359 -3.39 -11.68 17.37
N GLU A 360 -3.08 -11.72 18.67
CA GLU A 360 -3.61 -12.72 19.59
C GLU A 360 -5.15 -12.69 19.66
N LYS A 361 -5.73 -11.50 19.55
CA LYS A 361 -7.19 -11.31 19.56
C LYS A 361 -7.84 -11.52 18.18
N LEU A 362 -7.20 -11.08 17.09
CA LEU A 362 -7.83 -10.93 15.78
C LEU A 362 -7.42 -11.97 14.75
N LEU A 363 -6.23 -12.58 14.85
CA LEU A 363 -5.76 -13.59 13.89
C LEU A 363 -6.46 -14.93 14.16
N ALA A 364 -6.89 -15.61 13.09
CA ALA A 364 -7.48 -16.93 13.18
C ALA A 364 -6.46 -17.94 13.72
N ARG A 365 -6.93 -18.97 14.43
CA ARG A 365 -6.07 -20.01 15.03
C ARG A 365 -5.86 -21.21 14.09
N THR A 366 -5.92 -20.98 12.77
CA THR A 366 -5.67 -22.01 11.77
C THR A 366 -4.18 -22.06 11.40
N PRO A 367 -3.65 -23.20 10.91
CA PRO A 367 -2.26 -23.28 10.46
C PRO A 367 -1.95 -22.39 9.25
N SER A 368 -2.96 -22.06 8.44
CA SER A 368 -2.84 -21.18 7.28
C SER A 368 -2.87 -19.70 7.64
N ALA A 369 -3.37 -19.34 8.82
CA ALA A 369 -3.50 -17.95 9.22
C ALA A 369 -2.13 -17.31 9.50
N ALA A 370 -1.91 -16.14 8.92
CA ALA A 370 -0.63 -15.47 8.99
C ALA A 370 -0.75 -13.95 9.07
N PHE A 371 0.24 -13.34 9.72
CA PHE A 371 0.51 -11.92 9.67
C PHE A 371 1.72 -11.65 8.78
N HIS A 372 1.52 -10.83 7.76
CA HIS A 372 2.53 -10.43 6.79
C HIS A 372 2.94 -8.99 7.07
N LEU A 373 4.18 -8.79 7.52
CA LEU A 373 4.72 -7.51 7.91
C LEU A 373 5.90 -7.14 7.02
N ILE A 374 5.91 -5.91 6.50
CA ILE A 374 7.12 -5.32 5.91
C ILE A 374 7.51 -4.07 6.68
N ILE A 375 8.80 -3.91 6.96
CA ILE A 375 9.35 -2.71 7.61
C ILE A 375 10.64 -2.25 6.92
N PRO A 376 10.96 -0.96 6.94
CA PRO A 376 12.21 -0.46 6.39
C PRO A 376 13.33 -0.60 7.43
N LEU A 377 14.51 -1.06 7.01
CA LEU A 377 15.72 -0.98 7.83
C LEU A 377 16.31 0.42 7.72
N ARG A 378 16.14 1.19 8.79
CA ARG A 378 16.75 2.51 8.94
C ARG A 378 17.72 2.46 10.10
N SER A 379 18.91 3.03 9.93
CA SER A 379 19.89 3.17 11.04
C SER A 379 19.30 3.94 12.22
N THR A 380 18.42 4.91 11.93
CA THR A 380 17.72 5.72 12.93
C THR A 380 16.57 5.00 13.63
N HIS A 381 16.14 3.83 13.15
CA HIS A 381 15.02 3.06 13.73
C HIS A 381 15.42 1.60 14.03
N ALA A 382 16.71 1.38 14.32
CA ALA A 382 17.26 0.04 14.54
C ALA A 382 16.73 -0.58 15.84
N GLU A 383 16.50 0.24 16.87
CA GLU A 383 15.98 -0.20 18.16
C GLU A 383 14.54 -0.68 18.03
N GLU A 384 13.70 0.07 17.31
CA GLU A 384 12.31 -0.24 17.01
C GLU A 384 12.21 -1.49 16.16
N SER A 385 13.03 -1.61 15.11
CA SER A 385 13.08 -2.82 14.28
C SER A 385 13.47 -4.07 15.09
N SER A 386 14.35 -3.91 16.09
CA SER A 386 14.76 -5.01 16.98
C SER A 386 13.64 -5.51 17.90
N THR A 387 12.59 -4.71 18.14
CA THR A 387 11.44 -5.10 18.98
C THR A 387 10.68 -6.29 18.39
N ILE A 388 10.70 -6.47 17.07
CA ILE A 388 10.07 -7.61 16.39
C ILE A 388 10.69 -8.92 16.89
N ALA A 389 12.02 -9.01 16.89
CA ALA A 389 12.72 -10.21 17.33
C ALA A 389 12.53 -10.52 18.83
N ARG A 390 12.34 -9.48 19.65
CA ARG A 390 11.99 -9.63 21.07
C ARG A 390 10.55 -10.07 21.29
N THR A 391 9.63 -9.59 20.45
CA THR A 391 8.19 -9.82 20.60
C THR A 391 7.72 -11.13 19.97
N PHE A 392 8.31 -11.50 18.84
CA PHE A 392 8.00 -12.69 18.06
C PHE A 392 9.25 -13.58 17.97
N PRO A 393 9.36 -14.62 18.81
CA PRO A 393 10.49 -15.54 18.74
C PRO A 393 10.54 -16.25 17.37
N ARG A 394 11.72 -16.74 16.97
CA ARG A 394 11.85 -17.49 15.72
C ARG A 394 11.27 -18.90 15.88
N SER A 395 10.64 -19.38 14.80
CA SER A 395 10.13 -20.74 14.68
C SER A 395 11.22 -21.76 15.02
N SER A 396 10.92 -22.74 15.87
CA SER A 396 11.85 -23.76 16.35
C SER A 396 12.52 -24.58 15.22
N SER A 397 11.81 -24.75 14.09
CA SER A 397 12.29 -25.39 12.87
C SER A 397 13.40 -24.63 12.12
N SER A 398 13.60 -23.34 12.38
CA SER A 398 14.64 -22.52 11.74
C SER A 398 16.04 -22.66 12.38
N THR A 399 16.08 -23.14 13.63
CA THR A 399 17.30 -23.20 14.46
C THR A 399 18.22 -24.39 14.16
N MET A 400 17.81 -25.32 13.29
CA MET A 400 18.62 -26.51 12.95
C MET A 400 19.78 -26.22 11.97
N SER A 401 19.96 -24.96 11.52
CA SER A 401 21.00 -24.59 10.53
C SER A 401 22.14 -23.70 11.06
N SER A 402 22.16 -23.33 12.34
CA SER A 402 23.26 -22.51 12.88
C SER A 402 23.65 -22.97 14.29
N ASN A 403 24.91 -23.37 14.44
CA ASN A 403 25.52 -23.72 15.73
C ASN A 403 25.22 -22.63 16.78
N PRO A 404 24.72 -23.00 17.98
CA PRO A 404 24.44 -22.02 19.02
C PRO A 404 25.76 -21.48 19.58
N SER A 405 25.88 -20.14 19.63
CA SER A 405 26.89 -19.46 20.43
C SER A 405 26.45 -19.46 21.91
N PRO A 406 27.36 -19.62 22.88
CA PRO A 406 27.02 -19.95 24.26
C PRO A 406 26.75 -18.74 25.17
N ASP A 407 26.12 -17.68 24.66
CA ASP A 407 25.83 -16.48 25.46
C ASP A 407 24.43 -15.93 25.15
N CYS A 408 23.40 -16.46 25.81
CA CYS A 408 22.12 -15.79 26.02
C CYS A 408 21.60 -16.10 27.43
N PRO A 409 21.32 -15.10 28.28
CA PRO A 409 20.74 -15.31 29.60
C PRO A 409 19.29 -15.80 29.51
N SER A 410 18.93 -16.64 30.47
CA SER A 410 17.66 -17.35 30.61
C SER A 410 16.54 -16.48 31.19
N ASP A 411 16.12 -15.42 30.48
CA ASP A 411 15.07 -14.50 30.96
C ASP A 411 13.72 -14.66 30.22
N ILE A 412 13.44 -15.86 29.69
CA ILE A 412 12.19 -16.13 28.93
C ILE A 412 11.00 -16.47 29.84
N GLU A 413 11.19 -16.74 31.13
CA GLU A 413 10.11 -17.25 31.97
C GLU A 413 9.09 -16.20 32.48
N GLU A 414 9.36 -14.89 32.37
CA GLU A 414 8.53 -13.90 33.08
C GLU A 414 7.51 -13.11 32.23
N GLN A 415 7.53 -13.22 30.89
CA GLN A 415 6.58 -12.48 30.01
C GLN A 415 5.54 -13.35 29.28
N ALA A 416 5.59 -14.68 29.44
CA ALA A 416 4.61 -15.59 28.83
C ALA A 416 3.38 -15.86 29.72
N ALA A 417 3.33 -15.30 30.95
CA ALA A 417 2.34 -15.69 31.96
C ALA A 417 1.11 -14.75 32.08
N SER A 418 0.94 -13.74 31.22
CA SER A 418 -0.20 -12.80 31.32
C SER A 418 -1.09 -12.78 30.07
N ALA A 419 -1.69 -13.93 29.73
CA ALA A 419 -3.00 -13.99 29.08
C ALA A 419 -3.54 -15.41 29.28
N ASN A 420 -4.72 -15.53 29.89
CA ASN A 420 -5.46 -16.77 30.12
C ASN A 420 -5.92 -17.40 28.79
N ASP A 421 -5.00 -17.89 27.96
CA ASP A 421 -5.37 -18.70 26.78
C ASP A 421 -4.73 -20.09 26.85
N ASN A 422 -5.58 -21.04 27.19
CA ASN A 422 -5.27 -22.45 27.43
C ASN A 422 -4.98 -23.22 26.12
N SER A 423 -4.73 -22.53 25.00
CA SER A 423 -4.55 -23.15 23.67
C SER A 423 -3.15 -23.72 23.44
N GLY A 424 -2.17 -23.39 24.28
CA GLY A 424 -0.78 -23.84 24.12
C GLY A 424 -0.08 -23.39 22.83
N ARG A 425 -0.54 -22.31 22.18
CA ARG A 425 0.05 -21.77 20.94
C ARG A 425 0.58 -20.36 21.15
N HIS A 426 1.67 -20.02 20.46
CA HIS A 426 2.28 -18.69 20.51
C HIS A 426 2.62 -18.19 19.09
N LEU A 427 2.75 -16.88 18.92
CA LEU A 427 3.10 -16.26 17.64
C LEU A 427 4.61 -16.26 17.44
N VAL A 428 5.07 -16.73 16.28
CA VAL A 428 6.50 -16.82 15.93
C VAL A 428 6.76 -16.26 14.54
N VAL A 429 7.99 -15.80 14.30
CA VAL A 429 8.49 -15.53 12.95
C VAL A 429 8.72 -16.86 12.24
N LYS A 430 7.90 -17.14 11.21
CA LYS A 430 7.97 -18.33 10.35
C LYS A 430 8.99 -18.17 9.24
N SER A 431 9.10 -16.97 8.65
CA SER A 431 10.11 -16.65 7.66
C SER A 431 10.47 -15.17 7.68
N GLU A 432 11.69 -14.85 7.24
CA GLU A 432 12.24 -13.51 7.13
C GLU A 432 12.96 -13.38 5.78
N GLU A 433 12.71 -12.29 5.05
CA GLU A 433 13.36 -12.00 3.77
C GLU A 433 13.81 -10.54 3.71
N LYS A 434 15.04 -10.30 3.23
CA LYS A 434 15.53 -8.94 2.96
C LYS A 434 15.26 -8.54 1.53
N ILE A 435 14.64 -7.40 1.35
CA ILE A 435 14.26 -6.84 0.06
C ILE A 435 15.05 -5.56 -0.16
N ILE A 436 15.75 -5.48 -1.29
CA ILE A 436 16.55 -4.32 -1.66
C ILE A 436 15.78 -3.48 -2.68
N CYS A 437 15.65 -2.18 -2.39
CA CYS A 437 14.96 -1.23 -3.25
C CYS A 437 15.86 -0.05 -3.61
N ASP A 438 15.61 0.55 -4.76
CA ASP A 438 16.29 1.79 -5.17
C ASP A 438 15.81 2.97 -4.32
N ALA A 439 16.75 3.71 -3.72
CA ALA A 439 16.45 5.01 -3.16
C ALA A 439 16.54 6.02 -4.31
N LEU A 440 15.41 6.45 -4.84
CA LEU A 440 15.41 7.61 -5.74
C LEU A 440 15.85 8.86 -4.93
N PRO A 441 16.70 9.73 -5.50
CA PRO A 441 17.26 10.85 -4.77
C PRO A 441 16.18 11.87 -4.44
N ASP A 442 16.09 12.24 -3.15
CA ASP A 442 15.49 13.51 -2.77
C ASP A 442 16.27 14.62 -3.47
N ASN A 443 15.61 15.40 -4.32
CA ASN A 443 16.18 16.60 -4.92
C ASN A 443 16.36 17.67 -3.82
N ALA A 444 17.38 17.53 -2.99
CA ALA A 444 17.86 18.56 -2.08
C ALA A 444 19.34 18.32 -1.78
N ALA A 445 20.19 19.13 -2.43
CA ALA A 445 21.66 19.18 -2.30
C ALA A 445 22.45 18.12 -3.08
N GLY A 446 23.10 18.58 -4.15
CA GLY A 446 24.11 17.82 -4.89
C GLY A 446 25.32 17.47 -4.03
N LYS A 447 25.23 16.38 -3.27
CA LYS A 447 26.37 15.69 -2.68
C LYS A 447 26.63 14.41 -3.45
N ALA A 448 27.88 14.24 -3.84
CA ALA A 448 28.37 13.11 -4.60
C ALA A 448 27.97 11.77 -3.97
N ALA A 449 27.56 10.84 -4.83
CA ALA A 449 27.22 9.46 -4.50
C ALA A 449 28.36 8.79 -3.72
N TYR A 450 28.12 8.51 -2.44
CA TYR A 450 28.86 7.52 -1.70
C TYR A 450 28.19 6.17 -1.91
N ASP A 451 29.00 5.15 -2.23
CA ASP A 451 28.60 3.76 -2.38
C ASP A 451 27.85 3.30 -1.11
N GLY A 452 26.52 3.20 -1.20
CA GLY A 452 25.61 2.87 -0.09
C GLY A 452 24.52 3.90 0.25
N ALA A 453 24.50 5.10 -0.34
CA ALA A 453 23.48 6.12 -0.06
C ALA A 453 22.15 5.95 -0.84
N ASP A 454 22.15 5.16 -1.92
CA ASP A 454 21.05 5.04 -2.88
C ASP A 454 20.20 3.76 -2.70
N GLU A 455 20.19 3.18 -1.49
CA GLU A 455 19.48 1.92 -1.22
C GLU A 455 18.50 2.07 -0.05
N VAL A 456 17.28 1.55 -0.25
CA VAL A 456 16.34 1.30 0.85
C VAL A 456 16.21 -0.20 1.01
N VAL A 457 16.56 -0.70 2.20
CA VAL A 457 16.40 -2.11 2.53
C VAL A 457 15.14 -2.29 3.35
N TYR A 458 14.28 -3.23 2.97
CA TYR A 458 13.15 -3.68 3.77
C TYR A 458 13.40 -5.08 4.30
N VAL A 459 12.76 -5.42 5.42
CA VAL A 459 12.61 -6.80 5.87
C VAL A 459 11.14 -7.16 5.84
N TYR A 460 10.85 -8.26 5.17
CA TYR A 460 9.55 -8.91 5.18
C TYR A 460 9.56 -10.05 6.20
N TYR A 461 8.53 -10.09 7.04
CA TYR A 461 8.28 -11.12 8.03
C TYR A 461 6.95 -11.80 7.76
N LYS A 462 6.95 -13.14 7.80
CA LYS A 462 5.74 -13.95 7.93
C LYS A 462 5.66 -14.45 9.37
N ILE A 463 4.63 -14.04 10.09
CA ILE A 463 4.39 -14.40 11.50
C ILE A 463 3.14 -15.28 11.56
N GLY A 464 3.17 -16.33 12.38
CA GLY A 464 2.02 -17.24 12.52
C GLY A 464 2.09 -18.05 13.80
N TRP A 465 1.05 -18.84 14.07
CA TRP A 465 0.96 -19.66 15.29
C TRP A 465 1.92 -20.86 15.26
N GLU A 466 2.49 -21.19 16.41
CA GLU A 466 3.26 -22.40 16.68
C GLU A 466 2.80 -23.05 17.98
N ASP A 467 2.61 -24.36 17.97
CA ASP A 467 2.33 -25.14 19.17
C ASP A 467 3.55 -25.11 20.11
N LEU A 468 3.31 -24.94 21.41
CA LEU A 468 4.36 -25.08 22.41
C LEU A 468 4.90 -26.52 22.38
N PRO A 469 6.22 -26.70 22.55
CA PRO A 469 6.78 -28.04 22.65
C PRO A 469 6.09 -28.80 23.78
N SER A 470 5.43 -29.91 23.47
CA SER A 470 4.86 -30.79 24.48
C SER A 470 6.00 -31.18 25.43
N LYS A 471 5.88 -30.87 26.74
CA LYS A 471 6.79 -31.43 27.75
C LYS A 471 6.70 -32.95 27.61
N ARG A 472 7.66 -33.56 26.92
CA ARG A 472 7.87 -35.01 26.99
C ARG A 472 8.23 -35.26 28.45
N PHE A 473 7.26 -35.68 29.24
CA PHE A 473 7.52 -36.34 30.50
C PHE A 473 8.40 -37.54 30.15
N LEU A 474 9.69 -37.42 30.45
CA LEU A 474 10.58 -38.58 30.55
C LEU A 474 9.99 -39.43 31.66
N GLN A 475 9.30 -40.51 31.29
CA GLN A 475 8.92 -41.59 32.20
C GLN A 475 10.13 -42.44 32.53
#